data_AF-A0A1M4N4E1-F1
#
_entry.id   AF-A0A1M4N4E1-F1
#
_cell.length_a   1.000
_cell.length_b   1.000
_cell.length_c   1.000
_cell.angle_alpha   90.00
_cell.angle_beta   90.00
_cell.angle_gamma   90.00
#
_symmetry.space_group_name_H-M   'P 1'
#
loop_
_entity.id
_entity.type
_entity.pdbx_description
1 polymer ?
#
loop_
_entity_poly.entity_id
_entity_poly.type
_entity_poly.pdbx_seq_one_letter_code
_entity_poly.pdbx_strand_id
1 'polypeptide(L)'
;MNFTSIPFPNVIRMPWSGNIVQDIHPELFSQDYCGSVEIEKEVITEVAGYGRQLGALIEAVLALSGRTEELETDRDPLDRLQDIHRKVEAIKAQKRDDLQGHAARALEALRHADAEAYAEFLDRAAKENAAR
;
A
#
# COMPACT_ATOMS: atom_id res chain seq x y z
N MET A 1 0.33 34.18 4.88
CA MET A 1 -1.09 33.84 4.56
C MET A 1 -1.43 32.59 5.35
N ASN A 2 -2.27 32.74 6.37
CA ASN A 2 -2.66 31.65 7.27
C ASN A 2 -3.76 30.83 6.61
N PHE A 3 -3.48 29.58 6.24
CA PHE A 3 -4.50 28.63 5.82
C PHE A 3 -5.23 28.13 7.07
N THR A 4 -6.43 28.66 7.30
CA THR A 4 -7.34 28.15 8.31
C THR A 4 -7.85 26.77 7.87
N SER A 5 -7.49 25.75 8.66
CA SER A 5 -8.05 24.40 8.58
C SER A 5 -9.56 24.47 8.69
N ILE A 6 -10.27 23.99 7.67
CA ILE A 6 -11.73 23.79 7.75
C ILE A 6 -11.95 22.49 8.54
N PRO A 7 -12.60 22.52 9.72
CA PRO A 7 -12.92 21.29 10.44
C PRO A 7 -14.16 20.68 9.78
N PHE A 8 -13.97 19.66 8.94
CA PHE A 8 -15.08 18.76 8.63
C PHE A 8 -15.43 18.01 9.93
N PRO A 9 -16.67 18.08 10.45
CA PRO A 9 -17.04 17.27 11.60
C PRO A 9 -17.01 15.80 11.22
N ASN A 10 -16.22 15.00 11.93
CA ASN A 10 -16.11 13.53 11.83
C ASN A 10 -17.39 12.78 12.25
N VAL A 11 -18.56 13.41 12.13
CA VAL A 11 -19.84 12.91 12.64
C VAL A 11 -20.91 13.00 11.56
N ILE A 12 -21.24 11.88 10.96
CA ILE A 12 -22.43 11.73 10.11
C ILE A 12 -23.59 11.31 11.03
N ARG A 13 -24.61 12.16 11.15
CA ARG A 13 -25.81 11.85 11.94
C ARG A 13 -26.86 11.22 11.03
N MET A 14 -27.12 9.93 11.20
CA MET A 14 -28.22 9.23 10.55
C MET A 14 -29.39 9.07 11.51
N PRO A 15 -30.65 9.25 11.06
CA PRO A 15 -31.80 9.41 11.94
C PRO A 15 -32.13 8.17 12.79
N TRP A 16 -31.62 6.98 12.44
CA TRP A 16 -31.91 5.73 13.14
C TRP A 16 -30.69 4.88 13.57
N SER A 17 -29.45 5.32 13.31
CA SER A 17 -28.24 4.53 13.65
C SER A 17 -27.31 5.21 14.67
N GLY A 18 -27.74 6.33 15.26
CA GLY A 18 -26.88 7.14 16.14
C GLY A 18 -25.80 7.92 15.38
N ASN A 19 -25.00 8.67 16.13
CA ASN A 19 -23.86 9.42 15.59
C ASN A 19 -22.82 8.42 15.07
N ILE A 20 -22.58 8.39 13.76
CA ILE A 20 -21.42 7.71 13.20
C ILE A 20 -20.23 8.63 13.45
N VAL A 21 -19.52 8.41 14.57
CA VAL A 21 -18.20 9.00 14.79
C VAL A 21 -17.23 8.19 13.96
N GLN A 22 -16.84 8.71 12.80
CA GLN A 22 -15.74 8.14 12.04
C GLN A 22 -14.45 8.73 12.60
N ASP A 23 -13.79 8.00 13.49
CA ASP A 23 -12.36 8.21 13.69
C ASP A 23 -11.66 7.78 12.40
N ILE A 24 -11.48 8.73 11.49
CA ILE A 24 -10.51 8.59 10.41
C ILE A 24 -9.16 8.70 11.12
N HIS A 25 -8.69 7.57 11.67
CA HIS A 25 -7.38 7.52 12.30
C HIS A 25 -6.35 8.07 11.29
N PRO A 26 -5.55 9.08 11.66
CA PRO A 26 -4.41 9.51 10.85
C PRO A 26 -3.34 8.39 10.68
N GLU A 27 -3.56 7.24 11.30
CA GLU A 27 -2.76 6.02 11.25
C GLU A 27 -2.92 5.18 9.98
N LEU A 28 -3.63 5.67 8.95
CA LEU A 28 -3.61 5.04 7.61
C LEU A 28 -2.19 4.80 7.07
N PHE A 29 -1.20 5.46 7.67
CA PHE A 29 0.23 5.34 7.42
C PHE A 29 1.07 5.27 8.72
N SER A 30 0.53 4.73 9.83
CA SER A 30 1.29 4.60 11.08
C SER A 30 2.41 3.55 10.95
N GLN A 31 3.45 3.68 11.78
CA GLN A 31 4.57 2.73 11.81
C GLN A 31 4.20 1.35 12.39
N ASP A 32 3.02 1.20 13.00
CA ASP A 32 2.50 -0.07 13.51
C ASP A 32 1.91 -0.96 12.40
N TYR A 33 1.98 -0.51 11.14
CA TYR A 33 1.56 -1.29 9.98
C TYR A 33 2.57 -2.41 9.67
N CYS A 34 2.10 -3.65 9.55
CA CYS A 34 2.95 -4.80 9.18
C CYS A 34 3.47 -4.78 7.71
N GLY A 35 3.14 -3.74 6.93
CA GLY A 35 3.52 -3.58 5.51
C GLY A 35 4.35 -2.32 5.25
N SER A 36 4.83 -2.13 4.01
CA SER A 36 5.51 -0.89 3.64
C SER A 36 4.49 0.23 3.44
N VAL A 37 4.56 1.23 4.31
CA VAL A 37 3.71 2.44 4.28
C VAL A 37 3.79 3.15 2.94
N GLU A 38 4.96 3.18 2.31
CA GLU A 38 5.19 3.77 1.00
C GLU A 38 4.45 3.01 -0.10
N ILE A 39 4.48 1.68 -0.07
CA ILE A 39 3.74 0.84 -1.02
C ILE A 39 2.24 1.06 -0.85
N GLU A 40 1.73 1.03 0.38
CA GLU A 40 0.29 1.22 0.64
C GLU A 40 -0.22 2.59 0.18
N LYS A 41 0.56 3.64 0.45
CA LYS A 41 0.24 4.99 -0.02
C LYS A 41 0.10 5.02 -1.53
N GLU A 42 1.07 4.46 -2.25
CA GLU A 42 1.09 4.48 -3.72
C GLU A 42 0.00 3.59 -4.32
N VAL A 43 -0.32 2.44 -3.71
CA VAL A 43 -1.45 1.60 -4.14
C VAL A 43 -2.77 2.34 -3.98
N ILE A 44 -2.99 3.02 -2.86
CA ILE A 44 -4.24 3.75 -2.59
C ILE A 44 -4.40 4.94 -3.55
N THR A 45 -3.31 5.67 -3.84
CA THR A 45 -3.35 6.84 -4.73
C THR A 45 -3.47 6.43 -6.21
N GLU A 46 -2.63 5.50 -6.67
CA GLU A 46 -2.45 5.21 -8.10
C GLU A 46 -3.30 4.05 -8.62
N VAL A 47 -3.64 3.07 -7.77
CA VAL A 47 -4.38 1.86 -8.21
C VAL A 47 -5.85 1.98 -7.83
N ALA A 48 -6.14 1.84 -6.54
CA ALA A 48 -7.49 1.80 -6.02
C ALA A 48 -7.47 2.03 -4.51
N GLY A 49 -8.26 3.00 -4.03
CA GLY A 49 -8.53 3.10 -2.60
C GLY A 49 -9.33 1.88 -2.09
N TYR A 50 -9.29 1.62 -0.79
CA TYR A 50 -9.90 0.42 -0.18
C TYR A 50 -11.36 0.19 -0.58
N GLY A 51 -12.19 1.23 -0.65
CA GLY A 51 -13.59 1.10 -1.10
C GLY A 51 -13.71 0.61 -2.54
N ARG A 52 -12.81 1.02 -3.45
CA ARG A 52 -12.79 0.55 -4.84
C ARG A 52 -12.33 -0.91 -4.93
N GLN A 53 -11.39 -1.32 -4.09
CA GLN A 53 -10.92 -2.71 -4.02
C GLN A 53 -12.01 -3.63 -3.49
N LEU A 54 -12.69 -3.24 -2.40
CA LEU A 54 -13.81 -3.98 -1.82
C LEU A 54 -14.99 -4.08 -2.79
N GLY A 55 -15.32 -3.00 -3.50
CA GLY A 55 -16.35 -3.02 -4.55
C GLY A 55 -16.02 -4.03 -5.65
N ALA A 56 -14.79 -4.05 -6.16
CA ALA A 56 -14.36 -5.01 -7.17
C ALA A 56 -14.42 -6.47 -6.67
N LEU A 57 -14.10 -6.70 -5.39
CA LEU A 57 -14.23 -8.03 -4.78
C LEU A 57 -15.70 -8.47 -4.69
N ILE A 58 -16.60 -7.58 -4.27
CA ILE A 58 -18.04 -7.86 -4.18
C ILE A 58 -18.62 -8.16 -5.57
N GLU A 59 -18.28 -7.35 -6.58
CA GLU A 59 -18.67 -7.60 -7.98
C GLU A 59 -18.19 -8.99 -8.45
N ALA A 60 -16.94 -9.37 -8.16
CA ALA A 60 -16.41 -10.68 -8.53
C ALA A 60 -17.13 -11.84 -7.82
N VAL A 61 -17.48 -11.68 -6.53
CA VAL A 61 -18.25 -12.68 -5.78
C VAL A 61 -19.68 -12.81 -6.32
N LEU A 62 -20.33 -11.69 -6.65
CA LEU A 62 -21.67 -11.69 -7.24
C LEU A 62 -21.67 -12.40 -8.60
N ALA A 63 -20.68 -12.11 -9.45
CA ALA A 63 -20.48 -12.81 -10.72
C ALA A 63 -20.29 -14.33 -10.53
N LEU A 64 -19.44 -14.75 -9.58
CA LEU A 64 -19.25 -16.17 -9.26
C LEU A 64 -20.51 -16.84 -8.69
N SER A 65 -21.38 -16.07 -8.03
CA SER A 65 -22.66 -16.56 -7.50
C SER A 65 -23.77 -16.63 -8.55
N GLY A 66 -23.52 -16.14 -9.77
CA GLY A 66 -24.49 -16.08 -10.86
C GLY A 66 -25.51 -14.93 -10.76
N ARG A 67 -25.35 -14.02 -9.79
CA ARG A 67 -26.20 -12.84 -9.56
C ARG A 67 -25.71 -11.64 -10.37
N THR A 68 -25.53 -11.85 -11.67
CA THR A 68 -24.96 -10.84 -12.58
C THR A 68 -25.86 -9.62 -12.77
N GLU A 69 -27.15 -9.75 -12.48
CA GLU A 69 -28.14 -8.67 -12.49
C GLU A 69 -27.90 -7.58 -11.43
N GLU A 70 -27.12 -7.88 -10.39
CA GLU A 70 -26.75 -6.94 -9.33
C GLU A 70 -25.45 -6.19 -9.65
N LEU A 71 -24.81 -6.49 -10.78
CA LEU A 71 -23.59 -5.82 -11.21
C LEU A 71 -23.92 -4.47 -11.84
N GLU A 72 -23.35 -3.41 -11.29
CA GLU A 72 -23.46 -2.06 -11.85
C GLU A 72 -22.42 -1.77 -12.96
N THR A 73 -21.82 -2.82 -13.55
CA THR A 73 -20.73 -2.68 -14.51
C THR A 73 -20.87 -3.58 -15.73
N ASP A 74 -20.58 -3.01 -16.91
CA ASP A 74 -20.52 -3.73 -18.18
C ASP A 74 -19.21 -4.51 -18.38
N ARG A 75 -18.23 -4.32 -17.49
CA ARG A 75 -16.95 -5.07 -17.55
C ARG A 75 -17.05 -6.34 -16.73
N ASP A 76 -16.37 -7.40 -17.17
CA ASP A 76 -16.22 -8.60 -16.36
C ASP A 76 -15.58 -8.23 -15.00
N PRO A 77 -16.28 -8.48 -13.87
CA PRO A 77 -15.75 -8.21 -12.55
C PRO A 77 -14.43 -8.93 -12.25
N LEU A 78 -14.22 -10.11 -12.83
CA LEU A 78 -12.99 -10.86 -12.66
C LEU A 78 -11.81 -10.15 -13.35
N ASP A 79 -12.02 -9.61 -14.55
CA ASP A 79 -11.01 -8.81 -15.26
C ASP A 79 -10.62 -7.56 -14.46
N ARG A 80 -11.60 -6.90 -13.82
CA ARG A 80 -11.35 -5.74 -12.97
C ARG A 80 -10.48 -6.10 -11.77
N LEU A 81 -10.76 -7.22 -11.11
CA LEU A 81 -9.96 -7.68 -9.96
C LEU A 81 -8.54 -8.07 -10.38
N GLN A 82 -8.39 -8.73 -11.53
CA GLN A 82 -7.08 -9.07 -12.10
C GLN A 82 -6.27 -7.83 -12.48
N ASP A 83 -6.91 -6.78 -13.01
CA ASP A 83 -6.25 -5.50 -13.31
C ASP A 83 -5.72 -4.82 -12.05
N ILE A 84 -6.53 -4.77 -10.98
CA ILE A 84 -6.09 -4.26 -9.68
C ILE A 84 -4.89 -5.05 -9.17
N HIS A 85 -4.97 -6.38 -9.18
CA HIS A 85 -3.88 -7.24 -8.73
C HIS A 85 -2.57 -6.99 -9.50
N ARG A 86 -2.64 -6.95 -10.84
CA ARG A 86 -1.45 -6.68 -11.68
C ARG A 86 -0.79 -5.34 -11.37
N LYS A 87 -1.59 -4.29 -11.16
CA LYS A 87 -1.06 -2.95 -10.84
C LYS A 87 -0.37 -2.92 -9.47
N VAL A 88 -0.94 -3.58 -8.47
CA VAL A 88 -0.31 -3.69 -7.14
C VAL A 88 1.03 -4.43 -7.23
N GLU A 89 1.08 -5.56 -7.94
CA GLU A 89 2.32 -6.32 -8.09
C GLU A 89 3.39 -5.55 -8.88
N ALA A 90 3.00 -4.74 -9.87
CA ALA A 90 3.91 -3.86 -10.58
C ALA A 90 4.55 -2.80 -9.66
N ILE A 91 3.77 -2.16 -8.79
CA ILE A 91 4.28 -1.19 -7.80
C ILE A 91 5.25 -1.87 -6.83
N LYS A 92 4.90 -3.06 -6.32
CA LYS A 92 5.78 -3.82 -5.42
C LYS A 92 7.10 -4.19 -6.10
N ALA A 93 7.06 -4.63 -7.37
CA ALA A 93 8.25 -4.97 -8.14
C ALA A 93 9.14 -3.73 -8.33
N GLN A 94 8.57 -2.61 -8.76
CA GLN A 94 9.29 -1.36 -8.93
C GLN A 94 9.97 -0.91 -7.64
N LYS A 95 9.27 -0.94 -6.50
CA LYS A 95 9.86 -0.55 -5.21
C LYS A 95 10.97 -1.48 -4.74
N ARG A 96 10.85 -2.78 -5.01
CA ARG A 96 11.92 -3.74 -4.72
C ARG A 96 13.16 -3.45 -5.56
N ASP A 97 12.97 -3.18 -6.85
CA ASP A 97 14.06 -2.87 -7.77
C ASP A 97 14.75 -1.55 -7.37
N ASP A 98 13.97 -0.53 -7.00
CA ASP A 98 14.48 0.75 -6.50
C ASP A 98 15.31 0.59 -5.22
N LEU A 99 14.81 -0.20 -4.26
CA LEU A 99 15.51 -0.48 -3.00
C LEU A 99 16.83 -1.21 -3.25
N GLN A 100 16.81 -2.24 -4.09
CA GLN A 100 18.01 -3.01 -4.44
C GLN A 100 19.04 -2.12 -5.16
N GLY A 101 18.59 -1.30 -6.12
CA GLY A 101 19.46 -0.37 -6.83
C GLY A 101 20.03 0.73 -5.94
N HIS A 102 19.26 1.21 -4.96
CA HIS A 102 19.75 2.16 -3.96
C HIS A 102 20.81 1.52 -3.04
N ALA A 103 20.54 0.31 -2.53
CA ALA A 103 21.48 -0.44 -1.70
C ALA A 103 22.79 -0.74 -2.44
N ALA A 104 22.71 -1.18 -3.70
CA ALA A 104 23.89 -1.45 -4.53
C ALA A 104 24.77 -0.19 -4.71
N ARG A 105 24.14 0.96 -5.02
CA ARG A 105 24.88 2.23 -5.16
C ARG A 105 25.49 2.70 -3.86
N ALA A 106 24.78 2.57 -2.74
CA ALA A 106 25.28 2.93 -1.42
C ALA A 106 26.49 2.06 -1.01
N LEU A 107 26.40 0.75 -1.26
CA LEU A 107 27.50 -0.19 -0.99
C LEU A 107 28.71 0.09 -1.88
N GLU A 108 28.50 0.41 -3.15
CA GLU A 108 29.59 0.76 -4.07
C GLU A 108 30.27 2.08 -3.66
N ALA A 109 29.49 3.09 -3.26
CA ALA A 109 30.03 4.34 -2.74
C ALA A 109 30.85 4.10 -1.46
N LEU A 110 30.37 3.24 -0.55
CA LEU A 110 31.11 2.87 0.65
C LEU A 110 32.42 2.16 0.31
N ARG A 111 32.38 1.19 -0.61
CA ARG A 111 33.56 0.45 -1.08
C ARG A 111 34.65 1.38 -1.63
N HIS A 112 34.25 2.45 -2.32
CA HIS A 112 35.19 3.44 -2.87
C HIS A 112 35.72 4.43 -1.84
N ALA A 113 34.89 4.85 -0.88
CA ALA A 113 35.27 5.83 0.13
C ALA A 113 36.10 5.22 1.27
N ASP A 114 35.74 4.00 1.68
CA ASP A 114 36.32 3.30 2.82
C ASP A 114 36.18 1.77 2.65
N ALA A 115 37.27 1.14 2.19
CA ALA A 115 37.30 -0.30 1.94
C ALA A 115 37.24 -1.13 3.24
N GLU A 116 37.72 -0.59 4.36
CA GLU A 116 37.71 -1.27 5.65
C GLU A 116 36.29 -1.28 6.22
N ALA A 117 35.62 -0.13 6.25
CA ALA A 117 34.23 -0.03 6.68
C ALA A 117 33.27 -0.87 5.80
N TYR A 118 33.55 -0.97 4.50
CA TYR A 118 32.81 -1.87 3.60
C TYR A 118 32.97 -3.35 4.00
N ALA A 119 34.20 -3.79 4.29
CA ALA A 119 34.48 -5.16 4.69
C ALA A 119 33.83 -5.51 6.05
N GLU A 120 33.90 -4.60 7.02
CA GLU A 120 33.23 -4.76 8.32
C GLU A 120 31.71 -4.87 8.17
N PHE A 121 31.10 -4.04 7.32
CA PHE A 121 29.66 -4.11 7.05
C PHE A 121 29.25 -5.47 6.50
N LEU A 122 30.00 -6.01 5.53
CA LEU A 122 29.71 -7.32 4.94
C LEU A 122 29.86 -8.46 5.96
N ASP A 123 30.91 -8.43 6.78
CA ASP A 123 31.13 -9.43 7.84
C ASP A 123 29.99 -9.41 8.87
N ARG A 124 29.57 -8.21 9.31
CA ARG A 124 28.42 -8.06 10.21
C ARG A 124 27.13 -8.61 9.58
N ALA A 125 26.84 -8.23 8.33
CA ALA A 125 25.64 -8.68 7.63
C ALA A 125 25.63 -10.20 7.41
N ALA A 126 26.78 -10.81 7.13
CA ALA A 126 26.91 -12.26 6.99
C ALA A 126 26.62 -12.99 8.32
N LYS A 127 27.13 -12.47 9.44
CA LYS A 127 26.88 -13.01 10.78
C LYS A 127 25.41 -12.91 11.19
N GLU A 128 24.76 -11.77 10.92
CA GLU A 128 23.33 -11.58 11.19
C GLU A 128 22.45 -12.52 10.36
N ASN A 129 22.79 -12.75 9.09
CA ASN A 129 22.06 -13.69 8.24
C ASN A 129 22.22 -15.15 8.68
N ALA A 130 23.39 -15.53 9.22
CA ALA A 130 23.61 -16.88 9.76
C ALA A 130 22.88 -17.13 11.09
N ALA A 131 22.41 -16.08 11.76
CA ALA A 131 21.68 -16.14 13.03
C ALA A 131 20.15 -16.15 12.87
N ARG A 132 19.64 -15.98 11.64
CA ARG A 132 18.23 -16.06 11.28
C ARG A 132 17.87 -17.42 10.72
#